data_AF-A0A7Y9Y018-F1
#
_entry.id   AF-A0A7Y9Y018-F1
#
_cell.length_a   1.000
_cell.length_b   1.000
_cell.length_c   1.000
_cell.angle_alpha   90.00
_cell.angle_beta   90.00
_cell.angle_gamma   90.00
#
_symmetry.space_group_name_H-M   'P 1'
#
loop_
_entity.id
_entity.type
_entity.pdbx_description
1 polymer ?
#
loop_
_entity_poly.entity_id
_entity_poly.type
_entity_poly.pdbx_seq_one_letter_code
_entity_poly.pdbx_strand_id
1 'polypeptide(L)'
;MFTQLSPAIPLHVLERGDGLAVGVIDYGEEHDLIWVTAIDATGEVWCAPNHKVRFGKNWTMGRGENPLVAESKAKSRHVPQIQDSIACGCGNDRPEAKSREAALADPSWPFHSQ
;
A
#
# COMPACT_ATOMS: atom_id res chain seq x y z
N MET A 1 21.72 12.97 -8.62
CA MET A 1 21.53 14.27 -7.93
C MET A 1 20.26 14.22 -7.09
N PHE A 2 20.29 14.70 -5.85
CA PHE A 2 19.08 14.87 -5.04
C PHE A 2 18.68 16.34 -4.99
N THR A 3 17.44 16.64 -5.32
CA THR A 3 16.85 17.98 -5.28
C THR A 3 15.75 18.00 -4.23
N GLN A 4 15.94 18.78 -3.17
CA GLN A 4 14.91 18.99 -2.16
C GLN A 4 13.81 19.91 -2.72
N LEU A 5 12.54 19.55 -2.49
CA LEU A 5 11.39 20.36 -2.85
C LEU A 5 11.04 21.30 -1.69
N SER A 6 10.77 22.56 -2.02
CA SER A 6 10.33 23.57 -1.06
C SER A 6 9.33 24.50 -1.77
N PRO A 7 8.01 24.36 -1.53
CA PRO A 7 7.35 23.52 -0.52
C PRO A 7 7.25 22.03 -0.92
N ALA A 8 6.91 21.18 0.04
CA ALA A 8 6.54 19.79 -0.23
C ALA A 8 5.26 19.72 -1.09
N ILE A 9 5.23 18.82 -2.06
CA ILE A 9 4.18 18.76 -3.08
C ILE A 9 3.24 17.58 -2.81
N PRO A 10 1.91 17.80 -2.71
CA PRO A 10 0.95 16.70 -2.58
C PRO A 10 0.88 15.85 -3.85
N LEU A 11 1.16 14.56 -3.70
CA LEU A 11 1.15 13.55 -4.77
C LEU A 11 0.46 12.27 -4.30
N HIS A 12 0.08 11.45 -5.27
CA HIS A 12 -0.42 10.09 -5.06
C HIS A 12 0.57 9.11 -5.68
N VAL A 13 1.03 8.16 -4.87
CA VAL A 13 1.86 7.04 -5.34
C VAL A 13 0.93 5.85 -5.56
N LEU A 14 0.88 5.36 -6.79
CA LEU A 14 0.07 4.19 -7.16
C LEU A 14 0.41 3.01 -6.23
N GLU A 15 -0.63 2.31 -5.74
CA GLU A 15 -0.50 1.15 -4.83
C GLU A 15 0.07 1.46 -3.43
N ARG A 16 0.28 2.73 -3.09
CA ARG A 16 0.73 3.17 -1.75
C ARG A 16 -0.23 4.16 -1.12
N GLY A 17 -0.66 5.17 -1.86
CA GLY A 17 -1.63 6.15 -1.39
C GLY A 17 -1.23 7.59 -1.63
N ASP A 18 -1.99 8.48 -1.00
CA ASP A 18 -1.72 9.92 -1.00
C ASP A 18 -0.54 10.24 -0.05
N GLY A 19 0.24 11.27 -0.39
CA GLY A 19 1.38 11.69 0.39
C GLY A 19 2.00 13.02 -0.05
N LEU A 20 3.06 13.42 0.64
CA LEU A 20 3.81 14.65 0.38
C LEU A 20 5.20 14.34 -0.15
N ALA A 21 5.49 14.80 -1.36
CA ALA A 21 6.81 14.73 -1.96
C ALA A 21 7.73 15.82 -1.40
N VAL A 22 8.86 15.39 -0.87
CA VAL A 22 9.87 16.26 -0.22
C VAL A 22 11.13 16.42 -1.08
N GLY A 23 11.30 15.59 -2.10
CA GLY A 23 12.49 15.63 -2.95
C GLY A 23 12.36 14.77 -4.21
N VAL A 24 13.28 14.99 -5.14
CA VAL A 24 13.43 14.20 -6.37
C VAL A 24 14.90 13.78 -6.50
N ILE A 25 15.12 12.50 -6.81
CA ILE A 25 16.42 11.95 -7.16
C ILE A 25 16.44 11.74 -8.67
N ASP A 26 17.42 12.35 -9.31
CA ASP A 26 17.73 12.16 -10.72
C ASP A 26 19.02 11.33 -10.84
N TYR A 27 18.94 10.17 -11.47
CA TYR A 27 20.09 9.31 -11.74
C TYR A 27 20.68 9.51 -13.15
N GLY A 28 20.04 10.29 -14.02
CA GLY A 28 20.47 10.54 -15.40
C GLY A 28 19.58 9.89 -16.46
N GLU A 29 20.08 9.85 -17.69
CA GLU A 29 19.29 9.60 -18.92
C GLU A 29 18.65 8.21 -19.04
N GLU A 30 19.20 7.19 -18.37
CA GLU A 30 18.70 5.81 -18.42
C GLU A 30 17.76 5.45 -17.26
N HIS A 31 17.43 6.42 -16.39
CA HIS A 31 16.68 6.18 -15.17
C HIS A 31 15.46 7.09 -15.06
N ASP A 32 14.39 6.55 -14.47
CA ASP A 32 13.24 7.36 -14.09
C ASP A 32 13.64 8.38 -13.02
N LEU A 33 13.05 9.57 -13.07
CA LEU A 33 13.05 10.49 -11.92
C LEU A 33 12.36 9.79 -10.75
N ILE A 34 13.07 9.70 -9.63
CA ILE A 34 12.56 9.06 -8.42
C ILE A 34 12.07 10.13 -7.46
N TRP A 35 10.81 10.02 -7.06
CA TRP A 35 10.17 10.93 -6.13
C TRP A 35 10.24 10.38 -4.71
N VAL A 36 10.75 11.20 -3.79
CA VAL A 36 10.78 10.88 -2.36
C VAL A 36 9.52 11.45 -1.73
N THR A 37 8.62 10.55 -1.32
CA THR A 37 7.27 10.88 -0.84
C THR A 37 7.04 10.27 0.53
N ALA A 38 6.61 11.07 1.50
CA ALA A 38 6.08 10.60 2.77
C ALA A 38 4.60 10.26 2.61
N ILE A 39 4.21 9.02 2.89
CA ILE A 39 2.83 8.53 2.73
C ILE A 39 2.00 8.94 3.95
N ASP A 40 0.86 9.58 3.74
CA ASP A 40 0.05 10.16 4.82
C ASP A 40 -0.55 9.09 5.75
N ALA A 41 -0.94 7.94 5.18
CA ALA A 41 -1.65 6.89 5.91
C ALA A 41 -0.74 6.07 6.85
N THR A 42 0.52 5.83 6.45
CA THR A 42 1.46 4.97 7.18
C THR A 42 2.61 5.74 7.82
N GLY A 43 2.89 6.96 7.37
CA GLY A 43 4.07 7.74 7.77
C GLY A 43 5.39 7.23 7.16
N GLU A 44 5.35 6.23 6.29
CA GLU A 44 6.53 5.70 5.62
C GLU A 44 7.05 6.66 4.55
N VAL A 45 8.36 6.76 4.41
CA VAL A 45 8.99 7.50 3.30
C VAL A 45 9.34 6.51 2.21
N TRP A 46 8.79 6.73 1.02
CA TRP A 46 8.95 5.87 -0.15
C TRP A 46 9.63 6.61 -1.31
N CYS A 47 10.43 5.86 -2.06
CA CYS A 47 11.03 6.30 -3.31
C CYS A 47 10.26 5.67 -4.48
N ALA A 48 9.49 6.48 -5.21
CA ALA A 48 8.64 6.01 -6.31
C ALA A 48 9.13 6.54 -7.66
N PRO A 49 9.24 5.70 -8.71
CA PRO A 49 9.61 6.17 -10.04
C PRO A 49 8.48 7.01 -10.67
N ASN A 50 8.84 7.93 -11.56
CA ASN A 50 7.92 8.90 -12.16
C ASN A 50 6.64 8.28 -12.74
N HIS A 51 6.73 7.11 -13.38
CA HIS A 51 5.58 6.43 -13.96
C HIS A 51 4.55 5.97 -12.92
N LYS A 52 4.92 5.87 -11.62
CA LYS A 52 4.02 5.52 -10.49
C LYS A 52 3.48 6.73 -9.72
N VAL A 53 3.88 7.95 -10.06
CA VAL A 53 3.52 9.15 -9.30
C VAL A 53 2.50 9.97 -10.08
N ARG A 54 1.40 10.33 -9.43
CA ARG A 54 0.33 11.13 -10.03
C ARG A 54 -0.03 12.28 -9.12
N PHE A 55 -0.39 13.42 -9.70
CA PHE A 55 -0.98 14.50 -8.93
C PHE A 55 -2.40 14.13 -8.50
N GLY A 56 -2.80 14.63 -7.34
CA GLY A 56 -4.18 14.60 -6.89
C GLY A 56 -5.10 15.52 -7.70
N LYS A 57 -6.40 15.42 -7.42
CA LYS A 57 -7.42 16.34 -7.94
C LYS A 57 -7.14 17.77 -7.46
N ASN A 58 -7.39 18.76 -8.32
CA ASN A 58 -7.26 20.17 -7.97
C ASN A 58 -8.34 20.98 -8.69
N TRP A 59 -9.33 21.47 -7.93
CA TRP A 59 -10.48 22.18 -8.48
C TRP A 59 -10.13 23.57 -9.03
N THR A 60 -9.22 24.32 -8.40
CA THR A 60 -8.84 25.67 -8.86
C THR A 60 -8.10 25.62 -10.19
N MET A 61 -7.37 24.52 -10.42
CA MET A 61 -6.67 24.25 -11.66
C MET A 61 -7.52 23.46 -12.68
N GLY A 62 -8.81 23.24 -12.41
CA GLY A 62 -9.69 22.45 -13.29
C GLY A 62 -9.28 20.98 -13.46
N ARG A 63 -8.45 20.45 -12.55
CA ARG A 63 -7.92 19.09 -12.59
C ARG A 63 -8.87 18.12 -11.89
N GLY A 64 -9.57 17.32 -12.69
CA GLY A 64 -10.37 16.20 -12.21
C GLY A 64 -9.52 15.08 -11.58
N GLU A 65 -10.19 14.08 -11.02
CA GLU A 65 -9.50 12.90 -10.49
C GLU A 65 -8.94 12.05 -11.63
N ASN A 66 -7.68 11.61 -11.49
CA ASN A 66 -7.03 10.75 -12.47
C ASN A 66 -7.59 9.33 -12.37
N PRO A 67 -7.99 8.67 -13.47
CA PRO A 67 -8.55 7.32 -13.44
C PRO A 67 -7.62 6.30 -12.77
N LEU A 68 -6.31 6.41 -12.99
CA LEU A 68 -5.32 5.50 -12.36
C LEU A 68 -5.26 5.67 -10.85
N VAL A 69 -5.48 6.88 -10.34
CA VAL A 69 -5.56 7.16 -8.91
C VAL A 69 -6.85 6.58 -8.34
N ALA A 70 -7.98 6.73 -9.03
CA ALA A 70 -9.26 6.15 -8.62
C ALA A 70 -9.18 4.61 -8.55
N GLU A 71 -8.59 3.97 -9.57
CA GLU A 71 -8.38 2.52 -9.60
C GLU A 71 -7.45 2.04 -8.48
N SER A 72 -6.33 2.75 -8.26
CA SER A 72 -5.40 2.51 -7.14
C SER A 72 -6.15 2.50 -5.80
N LYS A 73 -6.95 3.54 -5.54
CA LYS A 73 -7.77 3.67 -4.32
C LYS A 73 -8.83 2.58 -4.20
N ALA A 74 -9.40 2.12 -5.31
CA ALA A 74 -10.36 1.03 -5.31
C ALA A 74 -9.70 -0.31 -4.92
N LYS A 75 -8.50 -0.59 -5.43
CA LYS A 75 -7.73 -1.81 -5.11
C LYS A 75 -7.29 -1.83 -3.64
N SER A 76 -6.77 -0.73 -3.12
CA SER A 76 -6.33 -0.64 -1.72
C SER A 76 -7.48 -0.78 -0.70
N ARG A 77 -8.74 -0.59 -1.12
CA ARG A 77 -9.92 -0.72 -0.26
C ARG A 77 -10.37 -2.17 -0.06
N HIS A 78 -9.89 -3.12 -0.86
CA HIS A 78 -10.35 -4.51 -0.76
C HIS A 78 -9.71 -5.23 0.44
N VAL A 79 -10.24 -4.97 1.64
CA VAL A 79 -10.18 -5.90 2.76
C VAL A 79 -11.15 -7.04 2.41
N PRO A 80 -10.74 -8.32 2.39
CA PRO A 80 -11.68 -9.41 2.17
C PRO A 80 -12.71 -9.32 3.28
N GLN A 81 -13.96 -9.05 2.90
CA GLN A 81 -15.09 -9.17 3.80
C GLN A 81 -15.04 -10.60 4.34
N ILE A 82 -14.74 -10.77 5.62
CA ILE A 82 -15.02 -12.01 6.33
C ILE A 82 -16.52 -12.21 6.11
N GLN A 83 -16.85 -13.21 5.30
CA GLN A 83 -18.22 -13.49 4.88
C GLN A 83 -19.14 -13.45 6.09
N ASP A 84 -20.18 -12.64 5.97
CA ASP A 84 -21.36 -12.65 6.83
C ASP A 84 -21.91 -14.09 6.92
N SER A 85 -21.38 -14.85 7.87
CA SER A 85 -21.88 -16.16 8.23
C SER A 85 -21.83 -16.33 9.74
N ILE A 86 -22.38 -15.34 10.46
CA ILE A 86 -22.85 -15.56 11.82
C ILE A 86 -24.33 -15.16 11.89
N ALA A 87 -25.14 -16.21 11.71
CA ALA A 87 -26.38 -16.52 12.43
C ALA A 87 -27.67 -15.73 12.13
N CYS A 88 -28.54 -16.36 11.32
CA CYS A 88 -29.88 -16.67 11.82
C CYS A 88 -30.17 -18.16 11.54
N GLY A 89 -29.84 -18.99 12.53
CA GLY A 89 -30.10 -20.42 12.54
C GLY A 89 -30.39 -20.86 13.95
N CYS A 90 -31.64 -20.65 14.41
CA CYS A 90 -32.15 -21.39 15.55
C CYS A 90 -32.22 -22.87 15.16
N GLY A 91 -31.30 -23.67 15.69
CA GLY A 91 -31.29 -25.12 15.51
C GLY A 91 -30.11 -25.73 16.26
N ASN A 92 -30.40 -26.27 17.45
CA ASN A 92 -29.49 -27.13 18.18
C ASN A 92 -28.97 -28.24 17.27
N ASP A 93 -27.65 -28.38 17.14
CA ASP A 93 -26.96 -29.67 17.08
C ASP A 93 -25.47 -29.44 17.35
N ARG A 94 -24.99 -29.95 18.49
CA ARG A 94 -23.59 -29.92 18.91
C ARG A 94 -22.95 -31.24 18.48
N PRO A 95 -21.96 -31.28 17.56
CA PRO A 95 -21.17 -32.48 17.38
C PRO A 95 -19.96 -32.46 18.34
N GLU A 96 -19.70 -33.65 18.87
CA GLU A 96 -18.76 -33.97 19.95
C GLU A 96 -17.31 -33.58 19.66
N ALA A 97 -16.63 -33.14 20.71
CA ALA A 97 -15.18 -32.98 20.74
C ALA A 97 -14.47 -34.34 20.58
N LYS A 98 -13.67 -34.49 19.53
CA LYS A 98 -12.58 -35.48 19.49
C LYS A 98 -11.25 -34.76 19.44
N SER A 99 -10.65 -34.70 20.63
CA SER A 99 -9.24 -34.50 20.90
C SER A 99 -8.34 -35.37 20.00
N ARG A 100 -7.39 -34.74 19.30
CA ARG A 100 -6.11 -35.35 18.95
C ARG A 100 -4.97 -34.34 19.09
N GLU A 101 -4.04 -34.75 19.93
CA GLU A 101 -2.77 -34.17 20.32
C GLU A 101 -1.67 -34.42 19.27
N ALA A 102 -0.58 -33.67 19.38
CA ALA A 102 0.71 -33.75 18.65
C ALA A 102 0.71 -33.11 17.23
N ALA A 103 1.63 -32.21 16.87
CA ALA A 103 3.05 -32.17 17.23
C ALA A 103 3.61 -30.73 17.30
N LEU A 104 4.40 -30.49 18.36
CA LEU A 104 5.48 -29.50 18.42
C LEU A 104 6.75 -30.09 17.78
N ALA A 105 7.43 -29.31 16.93
CA ALA A 105 8.86 -29.35 16.51
C ALA A 105 8.95 -28.77 15.08
N ASP A 106 9.85 -27.89 14.64
CA ASP A 106 11.04 -27.19 15.16
C ASP A 106 11.40 -26.12 14.09
N PRO A 107 11.90 -24.90 14.39
CA PRO A 107 12.20 -23.88 13.39
C PRO A 107 13.69 -23.94 12.99
N SER A 108 13.99 -24.42 11.78
CA SER A 108 15.33 -24.26 11.18
C SER A 108 15.27 -23.49 9.86
N TRP A 109 15.75 -22.25 9.92
CA TRP A 109 15.95 -21.33 8.79
C TRP A 109 17.44 -21.36 8.41
N PRO A 110 17.85 -21.57 7.14
CA PRO A 110 19.24 -21.38 6.77
C PRO A 110 19.47 -19.94 6.30
N PHE A 111 20.21 -19.17 7.10
CA PHE A 111 21.04 -18.09 6.60
C PHE A 111 22.20 -18.73 5.81
N HIS A 112 22.48 -18.24 4.60
CA HIS A 112 23.75 -18.46 3.92
C HIS A 112 24.39 -17.09 3.69
N SER A 113 25.43 -16.80 4.47
CA SER A 113 26.44 -15.79 4.17
C SER A 113 27.57 -16.47 3.39
N GLN A 114 27.88 -15.94 2.21
CA GLN A 114 29.23 -15.93 1.65
C GLN A 114 29.55 -14.49 1.30
#